data_AF-A0A9W5R927-F1
#
_entry.id   AF-A0A9W5R927-F1
#
_cell.length_a   1.000
_cell.length_b   1.000
_cell.length_c   1.000
_cell.angle_alpha   90.00
_cell.angle_beta   90.00
_cell.angle_gamma   90.00
#
_symmetry.space_group_name_H-M   'P 1'
#
loop_
_entity.id
_entity.type
_entity.pdbx_description
1 polymer ?
#
loop_
_entity_poly.entity_id
_entity_poly.type
_entity_poly.pdbx_seq_one_letter_code
_entity_poly.pdbx_strand_id
1 'polypeptide(L)'
;MKVLKCGVMLLSILFVSQLHVYAEENRWKWPVEGQISDYFGTRHGKHYGIDVAAPIGTPVAAIQDGKVTRSYYSSSYGNVVFIKHGEYEAVYAHLNKRYVNQGDYISKGEKIGEVGNTGESRGAHLHLELHQGRWTMAKKNAMNPLLVLSEQRNEVVSSSLYVVQKGDTLVSIARKFSMTLKEIKEKNGLQQELIYPNQQLYVK
;
A
#
# COMPACT_ATOMS: atom_id res chain seq x y z
N MET A 1 -21.33 -62.32 -11.42
CA MET A 1 -21.25 -60.97 -10.82
C MET A 1 -19.79 -60.54 -10.75
N LYS A 2 -19.35 -59.60 -11.58
CA LYS A 2 -18.13 -58.81 -11.37
C LYS A 2 -18.53 -57.35 -11.49
N VAL A 3 -18.20 -56.59 -10.46
CA VAL A 3 -18.59 -55.19 -10.32
C VAL A 3 -17.36 -54.30 -10.56
N LEU A 4 -17.65 -53.09 -11.06
CA LEU A 4 -17.04 -51.81 -10.67
C LEU A 4 -15.72 -51.34 -11.34
N LYS A 5 -15.84 -50.26 -12.15
CA LYS A 5 -15.42 -48.84 -11.84
C LYS A 5 -15.16 -48.11 -13.17
N CYS A 6 -16.01 -47.18 -13.61
CA CYS A 6 -16.13 -45.78 -13.17
C CYS A 6 -14.80 -45.02 -13.32
N GLY A 7 -14.55 -44.51 -14.52
CA GLY A 7 -13.54 -43.48 -14.77
C GLY A 7 -14.20 -42.11 -14.68
N VAL A 8 -13.80 -41.32 -13.67
CA VAL A 8 -14.05 -39.87 -13.64
C VAL A 8 -12.74 -39.20 -13.98
N MET A 9 -12.75 -38.48 -15.09
CA MET A 9 -11.63 -37.84 -15.76
C MET A 9 -11.14 -36.63 -14.95
N LEU A 10 -9.82 -36.58 -14.73
CA LEU A 10 -9.06 -35.44 -14.21
C LEU A 10 -9.23 -34.23 -15.14
N LEU A 11 -10.15 -33.32 -14.83
CA LEU A 11 -10.24 -32.00 -15.48
C LEU A 11 -10.19 -30.82 -14.48
N SER A 12 -9.92 -31.08 -13.20
CA SER A 12 -9.98 -30.09 -12.12
C SER A 12 -8.63 -29.46 -11.76
N ILE A 13 -7.50 -30.09 -12.10
CA ILE A 13 -6.17 -29.61 -11.66
C ILE A 13 -5.68 -28.41 -12.49
N LEU A 14 -5.95 -28.39 -13.80
CA LEU A 14 -5.52 -27.29 -14.68
C LEU A 14 -6.23 -25.96 -14.37
N PHE A 15 -7.54 -26.00 -14.09
CA PHE A 15 -8.33 -24.79 -13.83
C PHE A 15 -7.97 -24.14 -12.47
N VAL A 16 -7.67 -24.96 -11.45
CA VAL A 16 -7.25 -24.46 -10.14
C VAL A 16 -5.83 -23.88 -10.21
N SER A 17 -4.92 -24.48 -10.98
CA SER A 17 -3.56 -23.96 -11.16
C SER A 17 -3.55 -22.61 -11.89
N GLN A 18 -4.38 -22.45 -12.92
CA GLN A 18 -4.45 -21.20 -13.69
C GLN A 18 -5.04 -20.06 -12.87
N LEU A 19 -6.08 -20.31 -12.06
CA LEU A 19 -6.63 -19.33 -11.11
C LEU A 19 -5.63 -18.93 -10.00
N HIS A 20 -4.83 -19.88 -9.49
CA HIS A 20 -3.79 -19.59 -8.50
C HIS A 20 -2.64 -18.76 -9.09
N VAL A 21 -2.21 -19.09 -10.32
CA VAL A 21 -1.18 -18.30 -11.03
C VAL A 21 -1.69 -16.88 -11.33
N TYR A 22 -2.94 -16.73 -11.81
CA TYR A 22 -3.54 -15.39 -12.03
C TYR A 22 -3.67 -14.57 -10.74
N ALA A 23 -3.91 -15.19 -9.59
CA ALA A 23 -4.02 -14.49 -8.31
C ALA A 23 -2.65 -13.97 -7.84
N GLU A 24 -1.57 -14.74 -8.00
CA GLU A 24 -0.20 -14.34 -7.64
C GLU A 24 0.32 -13.20 -8.55
N GLU A 25 0.01 -13.25 -9.85
CA GLU A 25 0.37 -12.23 -10.85
C GLU A 25 -0.33 -10.87 -10.59
N ASN A 26 -1.47 -10.85 -9.90
CA ASN A 26 -2.23 -9.63 -9.62
C ASN A 26 -1.82 -8.90 -8.33
N ARG A 27 -0.82 -9.44 -7.61
CA ARG A 27 -0.35 -8.86 -6.36
C ARG A 27 0.55 -7.66 -6.63
N TRP A 28 0.35 -6.62 -5.84
CA TRP A 28 1.11 -5.38 -5.94
C TRP A 28 2.54 -5.64 -5.46
N LYS A 29 3.52 -5.05 -6.16
CA LYS A 29 4.93 -5.25 -5.87
C LYS A 29 5.41 -4.19 -4.88
N TRP A 30 6.30 -4.59 -3.96
CA TRP A 30 6.98 -3.66 -3.07
C TRP A 30 7.87 -2.68 -3.89
N PRO A 31 7.79 -1.35 -3.66
CA PRO A 31 8.38 -0.36 -4.56
C PRO A 31 9.91 -0.21 -4.41
N VAL A 32 10.46 -0.50 -3.23
CA VAL A 32 11.86 -0.24 -2.91
C VAL A 32 12.33 -1.12 -1.75
N GLU A 33 13.51 -1.70 -1.86
CA GLU A 33 14.14 -2.41 -0.74
C GLU A 33 14.58 -1.41 0.35
N GLY A 34 14.00 -1.53 1.53
CA GLY A 34 14.22 -0.59 2.64
C GLY A 34 13.30 -0.86 3.82
N GLN A 35 13.43 -0.04 4.86
CA GLN A 35 12.62 -0.14 6.08
C GLN A 35 11.56 0.95 6.11
N ILE A 36 10.33 0.63 6.52
CA ILE A 36 9.33 1.67 6.76
C ILE A 36 9.79 2.53 7.93
N SER A 37 9.94 3.83 7.70
CA SER A 37 10.36 4.81 8.70
C SER A 37 9.22 5.69 9.20
N ASP A 38 8.14 5.83 8.42
CA ASP A 38 6.94 6.55 8.82
C ASP A 38 5.69 5.95 8.13
N TYR A 39 4.56 5.95 8.82
CA TYR A 39 3.34 5.27 8.40
C TYR A 39 2.25 6.24 7.97
N PHE A 40 1.29 5.76 7.18
CA PHE A 40 0.10 6.52 6.82
C PHE A 40 -0.67 6.97 8.06
N GLY A 41 -1.15 8.21 8.07
CA GLY A 41 -1.96 8.78 9.15
C GLY A 41 -1.15 9.33 10.33
N THR A 42 0.18 9.21 10.33
CA THR A 42 1.03 9.89 11.32
C THR A 42 1.04 11.41 11.09
N ARG A 43 1.84 12.15 11.88
CA ARG A 43 1.94 13.62 11.80
C ARG A 43 0.58 14.32 11.99
N HIS A 44 -0.18 13.87 12.99
CA HIS A 44 -1.55 14.31 13.26
C HIS A 44 -2.50 14.11 12.07
N GLY A 45 -2.41 12.97 11.38
CA GLY A 45 -3.26 12.63 10.23
C GLY A 45 -2.87 13.35 8.93
N LYS A 46 -1.71 14.00 8.89
CA LYS A 46 -1.23 14.77 7.72
C LYS A 46 -0.20 14.01 6.87
N HIS A 47 0.16 12.79 7.26
CA HIS A 47 1.00 11.92 6.46
C HIS A 47 0.14 11.00 5.57
N TYR A 48 0.08 11.30 4.27
CA TYR A 48 -0.84 10.64 3.31
C TYR A 48 -0.23 9.46 2.55
N GLY A 49 0.90 8.95 3.04
CA GLY A 49 1.65 7.87 2.43
C GLY A 49 2.43 7.08 3.48
N ILE A 50 3.33 6.21 3.00
CA ILE A 50 4.38 5.60 3.83
C ILE A 50 5.73 6.16 3.40
N ASP A 51 6.64 6.26 4.36
CA ASP A 51 8.04 6.58 4.09
C ASP A 51 8.86 5.30 4.22
N VAL A 52 9.61 4.96 3.17
CA VAL A 52 10.53 3.81 3.16
C VAL A 52 11.96 4.34 3.10
N ALA A 53 12.66 4.28 4.23
CA ALA A 53 14.04 4.68 4.36
C ALA A 53 14.96 3.71 3.61
N ALA A 54 15.79 4.28 2.75
CA ALA A 54 16.80 3.59 1.97
C ALA A 54 17.88 4.60 1.52
N PRO A 55 19.11 4.14 1.21
CA PRO A 55 20.15 5.02 0.68
C PRO A 55 19.72 5.77 -0.59
N ILE A 56 20.20 7.01 -0.76
CA ILE A 56 20.04 7.75 -2.02
C ILE A 56 20.60 6.90 -3.17
N GLY A 57 19.88 6.86 -4.30
CA GLY A 57 20.25 6.03 -5.46
C GLY A 57 19.65 4.62 -5.46
N THR A 58 19.03 4.18 -4.35
CA THR A 58 18.33 2.89 -4.31
C THR A 58 17.22 2.86 -5.38
N PRO A 59 17.14 1.83 -6.24
CA PRO A 59 16.12 1.73 -7.27
C PRO A 59 14.69 1.79 -6.72
N VAL A 60 13.83 2.60 -7.32
CA VAL A 60 12.38 2.63 -7.07
C VAL A 60 11.66 2.05 -8.27
N ALA A 61 10.81 1.08 -8.02
CA ALA A 61 10.03 0.36 -9.03
C ALA A 61 8.53 0.65 -8.92
N ALA A 62 7.82 0.53 -10.04
CA ALA A 62 6.37 0.65 -10.06
C ALA A 62 5.70 -0.52 -9.32
N ILE A 63 4.72 -0.21 -8.48
CA ILE A 63 4.00 -1.20 -7.66
C ILE A 63 3.01 -2.05 -8.48
N GLN A 64 2.58 -1.58 -9.65
CA GLN A 64 1.66 -2.26 -10.54
C GLN A 64 1.81 -1.74 -11.99
N ASP A 65 1.25 -2.45 -12.97
CA ASP A 65 1.11 -1.95 -14.34
C ASP A 65 0.31 -0.64 -14.36
N GLY A 66 0.66 0.29 -15.24
CA GLY A 66 -0.04 1.57 -15.29
C GLY A 66 0.43 2.54 -16.36
N LYS A 67 -0.06 3.77 -16.23
CA LYS A 67 0.34 4.91 -17.09
C LYS A 67 0.80 6.07 -16.23
N VAL A 68 1.95 6.65 -16.56
CA VAL A 68 2.47 7.84 -15.89
C VAL A 68 1.56 9.02 -16.20
N THR A 69 0.88 9.56 -15.18
CA THR A 69 0.00 10.72 -15.33
C THR A 69 0.77 12.02 -15.22
N ARG A 70 1.83 12.07 -14.40
CA ARG A 70 2.69 13.24 -14.18
C ARG A 70 4.11 12.79 -13.81
N SER A 71 5.12 13.51 -14.29
CA SER A 71 6.53 13.33 -13.90
C SER A 71 7.23 14.68 -13.95
N TYR A 72 7.50 15.28 -12.79
CA TYR A 72 8.01 16.67 -12.70
C TYR A 72 8.65 16.95 -11.33
N TYR A 73 9.28 18.12 -11.22
CA TYR A 73 9.82 18.60 -9.94
C TYR A 73 8.78 19.48 -9.24
N SER A 74 8.46 19.14 -8.00
CA SER A 74 7.59 19.91 -7.09
C SER A 74 8.43 20.49 -5.95
N SER A 75 8.09 21.69 -5.47
CA SER A 75 8.76 22.24 -4.28
C SER A 75 8.56 21.37 -3.04
N SER A 76 7.37 20.76 -2.87
CA SER A 76 7.06 19.90 -1.73
C SER A 76 7.50 18.46 -1.96
N TYR A 77 7.08 17.84 -3.06
CA TYR A 77 7.41 16.43 -3.33
C TYR A 77 8.82 16.20 -3.88
N GLY A 78 9.54 17.25 -4.25
CA GLY A 78 10.81 17.12 -4.96
C GLY A 78 10.61 16.50 -6.34
N ASN A 79 11.53 15.66 -6.78
CA ASN A 79 11.30 14.85 -7.98
C ASN A 79 10.21 13.82 -7.69
N VAL A 80 9.12 13.89 -8.45
CA VAL A 80 7.94 13.07 -8.23
C VAL A 80 7.40 12.44 -9.51
N VAL A 81 6.93 11.20 -9.40
CA VAL A 81 6.24 10.46 -10.46
C VAL A 81 4.85 10.07 -9.95
N PHE A 82 3.84 10.25 -10.79
CA PHE A 82 2.47 9.82 -10.53
C PHE A 82 2.10 8.76 -11.56
N ILE A 83 1.57 7.62 -11.11
CA ILE A 83 1.20 6.51 -11.99
C ILE A 83 -0.23 6.07 -11.69
N LYS A 84 -1.07 6.02 -12.73
CA LYS A 84 -2.43 5.47 -12.63
C LYS A 84 -2.38 3.95 -12.84
N HIS A 85 -2.95 3.22 -11.89
CA HIS A 85 -3.06 1.76 -11.86
C HIS A 85 -4.55 1.37 -11.78
N GLY A 86 -5.23 1.23 -12.92
CA GLY A 86 -6.68 1.00 -12.97
C GLY A 86 -7.44 2.12 -12.26
N GLU A 87 -8.15 1.78 -11.18
CA GLU A 87 -8.91 2.71 -10.34
C GLU A 87 -8.05 3.46 -9.31
N TYR A 88 -6.74 3.24 -9.25
CA TYR A 88 -5.84 3.87 -8.27
C TYR A 88 -4.85 4.83 -8.92
N GLU A 89 -4.32 5.78 -8.15
CA GLU A 89 -3.16 6.59 -8.52
C GLU A 89 -2.11 6.55 -7.41
N ALA A 90 -0.88 6.16 -7.75
CA ALA A 90 0.26 6.12 -6.85
C ALA A 90 1.17 7.35 -7.05
N VAL A 91 1.78 7.84 -5.97
CA VAL A 91 2.72 8.96 -5.99
C VAL A 91 4.05 8.51 -5.40
N TYR A 92 5.13 8.64 -6.18
CA TYR A 92 6.49 8.29 -5.79
C TYR A 92 7.29 9.58 -5.67
N ALA A 93 7.58 10.02 -4.46
CA ALA A 93 8.14 11.33 -4.17
C ALA A 93 9.52 11.28 -3.50
N HIS A 94 10.11 12.46 -3.37
CA HIS A 94 11.44 12.74 -2.84
C HIS A 94 12.57 12.06 -3.62
N LEU A 95 12.31 11.68 -4.88
CA LEU A 95 13.26 10.95 -5.71
C LEU A 95 14.54 11.76 -5.96
N ASN A 96 15.66 11.08 -6.13
CA ASN A 96 16.89 11.71 -6.61
C ASN A 96 16.81 11.92 -8.13
N LYS A 97 16.26 10.93 -8.83
CA LYS A 97 16.13 10.91 -10.29
C LYS A 97 14.82 10.23 -10.71
N ARG A 98 14.22 10.74 -11.79
CA ARG A 98 13.07 10.13 -12.48
C ARG A 98 13.56 9.51 -13.78
N TYR A 99 13.07 8.33 -14.12
CA TYR A 99 13.42 7.62 -15.37
C TYR A 99 12.28 7.58 -16.38
N VAL A 100 11.11 8.08 -16.01
CA VAL A 100 9.89 8.01 -16.81
C VAL A 100 9.28 9.39 -16.97
N ASN A 101 8.57 9.59 -18.07
CA ASN A 101 7.91 10.82 -18.46
C ASN A 101 6.38 10.64 -18.45
N GLN A 102 5.66 11.76 -18.41
CA GLN A 102 4.21 11.73 -18.54
C GLN A 102 3.80 11.09 -19.86
N GLY A 103 2.86 10.15 -19.80
CA GLY A 103 2.35 9.41 -20.96
C GLY A 103 2.90 8.00 -21.08
N ASP A 104 4.04 7.70 -20.47
CA ASP A 104 4.67 6.38 -20.53
C ASP A 104 3.77 5.30 -19.92
N TYR A 105 3.75 4.13 -20.56
CA TYR A 105 3.15 2.92 -20.01
C TYR A 105 4.23 2.15 -19.26
N ILE A 106 3.90 1.72 -18.04
CA ILE A 106 4.85 1.13 -17.10
C ILE A 106 4.37 -0.27 -16.73
N SER A 107 5.27 -1.23 -16.75
CA SER A 107 5.01 -2.56 -16.21
C SER A 107 5.32 -2.64 -14.72
N LYS A 108 4.60 -3.50 -13.99
CA LYS A 108 4.85 -3.80 -12.59
C LYS A 108 6.31 -4.19 -12.38
N GLY A 109 6.97 -3.54 -11.43
CA GLY A 109 8.37 -3.78 -11.11
C GLY A 109 9.38 -3.10 -12.03
N GLU A 110 8.93 -2.38 -13.05
CA GLU A 110 9.80 -1.55 -13.88
C GLU A 110 10.39 -0.41 -13.04
N LYS A 111 11.68 -0.11 -13.25
CA LYS A 111 12.39 0.95 -12.53
C LYS A 111 11.94 2.31 -13.03
N ILE A 112 11.35 3.12 -12.15
CA ILE A 112 10.80 4.45 -12.49
C ILE A 112 11.63 5.61 -11.93
N GLY A 113 12.53 5.32 -10.99
CA GLY A 113 13.37 6.34 -10.36
C GLY A 113 14.34 5.77 -9.35
N GLU A 114 14.89 6.66 -8.52
CA GLU A 114 15.79 6.35 -7.42
C GLU A 114 15.41 7.14 -6.18
N VAL A 115 15.56 6.50 -5.01
CA VAL A 115 15.41 7.15 -3.71
C VAL A 115 16.30 8.39 -3.64
N GLY A 116 15.78 9.44 -3.04
CA GLY A 116 16.49 10.69 -2.84
C GLY A 116 16.12 11.37 -1.54
N ASN A 117 16.34 12.68 -1.52
CA ASN A 117 16.03 13.57 -0.42
C ASN A 117 15.69 14.96 -0.99
N THR A 118 14.85 15.02 -2.02
CA THR A 118 14.50 16.26 -2.72
C THR A 118 13.15 16.82 -2.26
N GLY A 119 12.94 18.13 -2.44
CA GLY A 119 11.74 18.82 -1.95
C GLY A 119 11.73 18.97 -0.43
N GLU A 120 10.55 18.90 0.18
CA GLU A 120 10.35 18.94 1.62
C GLU A 120 10.60 17.55 2.24
N SER A 121 11.88 17.18 2.35
CA SER A 121 12.32 15.92 2.92
C SER A 121 13.43 16.14 3.95
N ARG A 122 13.43 15.35 5.04
CA ARG A 122 14.39 15.47 6.15
C ARG A 122 15.47 14.39 6.17
N GLY A 123 15.42 13.44 5.26
CA GLY A 123 16.34 12.30 5.18
C GLY A 123 16.07 11.46 3.94
N ALA A 124 17.00 10.56 3.61
CA ALA A 124 16.87 9.73 2.41
C ALA A 124 15.74 8.69 2.55
N HIS A 125 14.69 8.82 1.74
CA HIS A 125 13.57 7.87 1.72
C HIS A 125 12.76 7.98 0.42
N LEU A 126 11.95 6.96 0.15
CA LEU A 126 10.81 7.05 -0.76
C LEU A 126 9.58 7.43 0.04
N HIS A 127 8.89 8.51 -0.33
CA HIS A 127 7.52 8.77 0.11
C HIS A 127 6.56 8.20 -0.93
N LEU A 128 5.79 7.18 -0.55
CA LEU A 128 4.79 6.54 -1.39
C LEU A 128 3.38 6.88 -0.90
N GLU A 129 2.59 7.57 -1.71
CA GLU A 129 1.14 7.69 -1.50
C GLU A 129 0.37 6.74 -2.42
N LEU A 130 -0.81 6.30 -1.97
CA LEU A 130 -1.77 5.60 -2.80
C LEU A 130 -3.13 6.28 -2.66
N HIS A 131 -3.81 6.48 -3.79
CA HIS A 131 -5.13 7.11 -3.85
C HIS A 131 -6.13 6.18 -4.53
N GLN A 132 -7.31 6.01 -3.95
CA GLN A 132 -8.44 5.34 -4.61
C GLN A 132 -9.16 6.37 -5.50
N GLY A 133 -8.90 6.30 -6.79
CA GLY A 133 -9.18 7.34 -7.76
C GLY A 133 -8.02 8.32 -7.90
N ARG A 134 -8.29 9.47 -8.54
CA ARG A 134 -7.26 10.49 -8.76
C ARG A 134 -6.74 11.08 -7.43
N TRP A 135 -5.46 11.36 -7.38
CA TRP A 135 -4.86 12.27 -6.43
C TRP A 135 -5.50 13.67 -6.55
N THR A 136 -5.60 14.35 -5.41
CA THR A 136 -6.06 15.76 -5.35
C THR A 136 -5.22 16.53 -4.35
N MET A 137 -5.18 17.86 -4.48
CA MET A 137 -4.49 18.74 -3.51
C MET A 137 -5.01 18.53 -2.07
N ALA A 138 -6.31 18.27 -1.92
CA ALA A 138 -6.94 18.02 -0.62
C ALA A 138 -6.74 16.59 -0.08
N LYS A 139 -6.07 15.70 -0.82
CA LYS A 139 -5.79 14.32 -0.39
C LYS A 139 -7.01 13.46 -0.05
N LYS A 140 -8.18 13.85 -0.56
CA LYS A 140 -9.48 13.23 -0.21
C LYS A 140 -9.59 11.74 -0.55
N ASN A 141 -8.76 11.26 -1.47
CA ASN A 141 -8.76 9.89 -1.96
C ASN A 141 -7.59 9.07 -1.40
N ALA A 142 -6.75 9.65 -0.53
CA ALA A 142 -5.58 8.98 0.00
C ALA A 142 -5.99 7.78 0.88
N MET A 143 -5.29 6.67 0.70
CA MET A 143 -5.48 5.45 1.48
C MET A 143 -4.11 4.90 1.88
N ASN A 144 -4.07 4.08 2.93
CA ASN A 144 -2.83 3.45 3.36
C ASN A 144 -2.30 2.49 2.26
N PRO A 145 -1.11 2.73 1.67
CA PRO A 145 -0.49 1.85 0.67
C PRO A 145 -0.31 0.41 1.16
N LEU A 146 -0.16 0.19 2.47
CA LEU A 146 0.02 -1.14 3.03
C LEU A 146 -1.19 -2.05 2.83
N LEU A 147 -2.40 -1.50 2.59
CA LEU A 147 -3.58 -2.33 2.31
C LEU A 147 -3.45 -3.19 1.05
N VAL A 148 -2.61 -2.77 0.10
CA VAL A 148 -2.36 -3.52 -1.15
C VAL A 148 -0.95 -4.11 -1.20
N LEU A 149 0.01 -3.54 -0.46
CA LEU A 149 1.41 -3.97 -0.47
C LEU A 149 1.74 -5.05 0.58
N SER A 150 0.97 -5.16 1.67
CA SER A 150 1.34 -6.01 2.82
C SER A 150 1.22 -7.51 2.58
N GLU A 151 0.70 -7.95 1.44
CA GLU A 151 0.66 -9.38 1.15
C GLU A 151 2.08 -9.95 0.95
N GLN A 152 3.08 -9.15 0.55
CA GLN A 152 4.37 -9.64 0.02
C GLN A 152 5.53 -9.71 1.03
N ARG A 153 5.37 -9.28 2.28
CA ARG A 153 6.37 -9.55 3.33
C ARG A 153 5.82 -10.62 4.25
N ASN A 154 6.53 -11.74 4.39
CA ASN A 154 6.36 -12.73 5.46
C ASN A 154 6.71 -12.15 6.85
N GLU A 155 6.31 -10.91 7.11
CA GLU A 155 6.08 -10.41 8.45
C GLU A 155 4.60 -10.65 8.73
N VAL A 156 4.28 -11.09 9.94
CA VAL A 156 2.92 -11.33 10.42
C VAL A 156 2.13 -10.01 10.41
N VAL A 157 1.65 -9.59 9.24
CA VAL A 157 0.86 -8.37 8.99
C VAL A 157 -0.36 -8.75 8.14
N SER A 158 -0.96 -9.89 8.47
CA SER A 158 -2.31 -10.22 8.03
C SER A 158 -3.13 -10.57 9.26
N SER A 159 -4.02 -9.64 9.62
CA SER A 159 -5.03 -9.64 10.69
C SER A 159 -4.87 -8.63 11.84
N SER A 160 -3.84 -7.77 11.82
CA SER A 160 -3.60 -6.77 12.86
C SER A 160 -4.10 -5.36 12.58
N LEU A 161 -4.75 -5.06 11.45
CA LEU A 161 -5.20 -3.70 11.12
C LEU A 161 -6.69 -3.68 10.78
N TYR A 162 -7.44 -2.74 11.37
CA TYR A 162 -8.86 -2.53 11.16
C TYR A 162 -9.13 -1.10 10.71
N VAL A 163 -9.93 -0.95 9.65
CA VAL A 163 -10.38 0.36 9.19
C VAL A 163 -11.74 0.67 9.81
N VAL A 164 -11.79 1.71 10.63
CA VAL A 164 -13.00 2.19 11.32
C VAL A 164 -14.09 2.50 10.28
N GLN A 165 -15.25 1.88 10.45
CA GLN A 165 -16.43 2.08 9.61
C GLN A 165 -17.37 3.11 10.23
N LYS A 166 -18.28 3.66 9.42
CA LYS A 166 -19.36 4.52 9.94
C LYS A 166 -20.21 3.73 10.93
N GLY A 167 -20.29 4.22 12.18
CA GLY A 167 -21.03 3.58 13.26
C GLY A 167 -20.17 2.74 14.21
N ASP A 168 -18.88 2.59 13.92
CA ASP A 168 -17.96 1.94 14.85
C ASP A 168 -17.67 2.80 16.08
N THR A 169 -17.45 2.11 17.19
CA THR A 169 -16.89 2.67 18.43
C THR A 169 -15.59 1.96 18.73
N LEU A 170 -14.69 2.60 19.48
CA LEU A 170 -13.44 1.95 19.88
C LEU A 170 -13.71 0.66 20.68
N VAL A 171 -14.78 0.66 21.47
CA VAL A 171 -15.28 -0.49 22.22
C VAL A 171 -15.78 -1.63 21.31
N SER A 172 -16.58 -1.32 20.27
CA SER A 172 -17.09 -2.35 19.35
C SER A 172 -15.97 -3.03 18.59
N ILE A 173 -14.94 -2.26 18.23
CA ILE A 173 -13.74 -2.77 17.57
C ILE A 173 -12.91 -3.61 18.54
N ALA A 174 -12.61 -3.11 19.74
CA ALA A 174 -11.86 -3.87 20.75
C ALA A 174 -12.51 -5.23 21.01
N ARG A 175 -13.83 -5.26 21.24
CA ARG A 175 -14.60 -6.49 21.45
C ARG A 175 -14.52 -7.44 20.25
N LYS A 176 -14.64 -6.91 19.02
CA LYS A 176 -14.56 -7.69 17.78
C LYS A 176 -13.25 -8.46 17.64
N PHE A 177 -12.16 -7.89 18.16
CA PHE A 177 -10.83 -8.48 18.09
C PHE A 177 -10.33 -9.03 19.44
N SER A 178 -11.24 -9.25 20.39
CA SER A 178 -10.91 -9.80 21.71
C SER A 178 -9.86 -9.00 22.48
N MET A 179 -9.85 -7.68 22.30
CA MET A 179 -9.02 -6.72 23.04
C MET A 179 -9.87 -5.97 24.07
N THR A 180 -9.22 -5.53 25.14
CA THR A 180 -9.75 -4.53 26.06
C THR A 180 -9.65 -3.13 25.45
N LEU A 181 -10.47 -2.22 25.95
CA LEU A 181 -10.43 -0.81 25.57
C LEU A 181 -9.04 -0.19 25.86
N LYS A 182 -8.40 -0.62 26.95
CA LYS A 182 -7.06 -0.17 27.32
C LYS A 182 -6.02 -0.64 26.29
N GLU A 183 -6.02 -1.93 25.94
CA GLU A 183 -5.06 -2.50 24.99
C GLU A 183 -5.17 -1.85 23.62
N ILE A 184 -6.39 -1.65 23.09
CA ILE A 184 -6.54 -1.01 21.77
C ILE A 184 -6.12 0.46 21.82
N LYS A 185 -6.33 1.16 22.94
CA LYS A 185 -5.87 2.55 23.11
C LYS A 185 -4.35 2.63 23.19
N GLU A 186 -3.73 1.84 24.05
CA GLU A 186 -2.27 1.81 24.22
C GLU A 186 -1.58 1.40 22.91
N LYS A 187 -2.11 0.38 22.22
CA LYS A 187 -1.58 -0.09 20.95
C LYS A 187 -1.66 0.94 19.83
N ASN A 188 -2.64 1.83 19.88
CA ASN A 188 -2.89 2.84 18.86
C ASN A 188 -2.51 4.27 19.31
N GLY A 189 -1.84 4.42 20.45
CA GLY A 189 -1.45 5.72 21.00
C GLY A 189 -2.64 6.67 21.26
N LEU A 190 -3.84 6.12 21.51
CA LEU A 190 -5.06 6.90 21.67
C LEU A 190 -5.21 7.40 23.11
N GLN A 191 -5.19 8.72 23.27
CA GLN A 191 -5.48 9.37 24.56
C GLN A 191 -6.98 9.38 24.88
N GLN A 192 -7.81 9.47 23.84
CA GLN A 192 -9.28 9.51 23.91
C GLN A 192 -9.91 8.37 23.10
N GLU A 193 -11.18 8.08 23.33
CA GLU A 193 -11.90 6.98 22.65
C GLU A 193 -12.50 7.38 21.31
N LEU A 194 -12.45 8.68 20.98
CA LEU A 194 -13.01 9.20 19.75
C LEU A 194 -12.18 8.71 18.55
N ILE A 195 -12.88 8.04 17.64
CA ILE A 195 -12.36 7.53 16.39
C ILE A 195 -13.22 8.01 15.22
N TYR A 196 -12.64 8.04 14.03
CA TYR A 196 -13.30 8.56 12.83
C TYR A 196 -13.41 7.47 11.76
N PRO A 197 -14.47 7.46 10.93
CA PRO A 197 -14.53 6.60 9.77
C PRO A 197 -13.26 6.73 8.91
N ASN A 198 -12.77 5.61 8.39
CA ASN A 198 -11.51 5.44 7.67
C ASN A 198 -10.23 5.59 8.50
N GLN A 199 -10.32 5.86 9.81
CA GLN A 199 -9.18 5.73 10.72
C GLN A 199 -8.74 4.27 10.78
N GLN A 200 -7.43 4.04 10.89
CA GLN A 200 -6.88 2.70 11.00
C GLN A 200 -6.44 2.41 12.42
N LEU A 201 -6.79 1.23 12.92
CA LEU A 201 -6.45 0.76 14.26
C LEU A 201 -5.75 -0.59 14.17
N TYR A 202 -4.66 -0.72 14.91
CA TYR A 202 -4.01 -1.98 15.18
C TYR A 202 -4.84 -2.81 16.16
N VAL A 203 -5.23 -4.02 15.75
CA VAL A 203 -6.22 -4.88 16.43
C VAL A 203 -5.75 -6.31 16.72
N LYS A 204 -4.51 -6.67 16.43
CA LYS A 204 -3.86 -7.92 16.88
C LYS A 204 -2.38 -7.73 17.11
#